data_AF-A0A536DES7-F1
#
_entry.id   AF-A0A536DES7-F1
#
_cell.length_a   1.000
_cell.length_b   1.000
_cell.length_c   1.000
_cell.angle_alpha   90.00
_cell.angle_beta   90.00
_cell.angle_gamma   90.00
#
_symmetry.space_group_name_H-M   'P 1'
#
loop_
_entity.id
_entity.type
_entity.pdbx_description
1 polymer ?
#
loop_
_entity_poly.entity_id
_entity_poly.type
_entity_poly.pdbx_seq_one_letter_code
_entity_poly.pdbx_strand_id
1 'polypeptide(L)'
;QISPHVMYMHYEGHGDALQLAQSLHEALSASATPLSPTVPPQAPVPPSDPQLDLGMLDGILGYSGRANGSVVQYSVARAETILENGHQLLPAMGVATAINFQPSGATTASITGDFALTSGEVEAVAGALRTNRIDVTAMHQHHLFEQPRLFYMHFWANGDPATLAGGLRAGLDQTNSAAQLAPVAAVGR
;
A
#
# COMPACT_ATOMS: atom_id res chain seq x y z
N GLN A 1 15.78 7.99 -15.69
CA GLN A 1 15.31 6.84 -16.49
C GLN A 1 15.29 5.62 -15.59
N ILE A 2 14.19 4.87 -15.57
CA ILE A 2 14.10 3.60 -14.84
C ILE A 2 14.74 2.53 -15.73
N SER A 3 15.75 1.82 -15.23
CA SER A 3 16.43 0.73 -15.93
C SER A 3 16.71 -0.39 -14.93
N PRO A 4 16.24 -1.62 -15.17
CA PRO A 4 15.43 -2.05 -16.32
C PRO A 4 14.04 -1.37 -16.31
N HIS A 5 13.42 -1.27 -17.49
CA HIS A 5 12.03 -0.83 -17.56
C HIS A 5 11.13 -1.94 -17.04
N VAL A 6 10.45 -1.69 -15.91
CA VAL A 6 9.56 -2.66 -15.25
C VAL A 6 8.12 -2.24 -15.51
N MET A 7 7.29 -3.20 -15.94
CA MET A 7 5.84 -3.05 -16.07
C MET A 7 5.16 -3.83 -14.97
N TYR A 8 4.13 -3.23 -14.38
CA TYR A 8 3.29 -3.87 -13.37
C TYR A 8 1.96 -4.27 -13.99
N MET A 9 1.48 -5.45 -13.62
CA MET A 9 0.19 -5.98 -14.07
C MET A 9 -0.51 -6.62 -12.87
N HIS A 10 -1.76 -6.23 -12.64
CA HIS A 10 -2.65 -6.93 -11.72
C HIS A 10 -3.27 -8.13 -12.45
N TYR A 11 -3.47 -9.22 -11.71
CA TYR A 11 -4.15 -10.41 -12.18
C TYR A 11 -5.14 -10.88 -11.12
N GLU A 12 -6.19 -11.52 -11.57
CA GLU A 12 -7.26 -12.06 -10.73
C GLU A 12 -7.63 -13.44 -11.26
N GLY A 13 -8.00 -14.35 -10.37
CA GLY A 13 -8.45 -15.68 -10.73
C GLY A 13 -9.38 -16.26 -9.68
N HIS A 14 -10.42 -16.95 -10.14
CA HIS A 14 -11.40 -17.65 -9.32
C HIS A 14 -11.51 -19.09 -9.78
N GLY A 15 -11.51 -20.04 -8.84
CA GLY A 15 -11.63 -21.46 -9.18
C GLY A 15 -10.91 -22.37 -8.20
N ASP A 16 -10.56 -23.56 -8.70
CA ASP A 16 -9.83 -24.56 -7.93
C ASP A 16 -8.43 -24.06 -7.54
N ALA A 17 -8.10 -24.18 -6.25
CA ALA A 17 -6.86 -23.62 -5.70
C ALA A 17 -5.60 -24.24 -6.31
N LEU A 18 -5.62 -25.54 -6.64
CA LEU A 18 -4.48 -26.22 -7.24
C LEU A 18 -4.26 -25.72 -8.68
N GLN A 19 -5.32 -25.61 -9.46
CA GLN A 19 -5.26 -25.05 -10.82
C GLN A 19 -4.76 -23.61 -10.81
N LEU A 20 -5.28 -22.76 -9.92
CA LEU A 20 -4.81 -21.38 -9.78
C LEU A 20 -3.33 -21.31 -9.43
N ALA A 21 -2.86 -22.14 -8.49
CA ALA A 21 -1.45 -22.19 -8.12
C ALA A 21 -0.56 -22.63 -9.28
N GLN A 22 -0.99 -23.62 -10.07
CA GLN A 22 -0.28 -24.09 -11.27
C GLN A 22 -0.20 -22.99 -12.33
N SER A 23 -1.32 -22.34 -12.65
CA SER A 23 -1.35 -21.24 -13.63
C SER A 23 -0.49 -20.06 -13.18
N LEU A 24 -0.49 -19.71 -11.90
CA LEU A 24 0.37 -18.64 -11.38
C LEU A 24 1.86 -19.03 -11.48
N HIS A 25 2.20 -20.27 -11.15
CA HIS A 25 3.58 -20.76 -11.30
C HIS A 25 4.05 -20.68 -12.76
N GLU A 26 3.21 -21.11 -13.71
CA GLU A 26 3.50 -21.02 -15.14
C GLU A 26 3.70 -19.56 -15.58
N ALA A 27 2.81 -18.65 -15.19
CA ALA A 27 2.92 -17.22 -15.51
C ALA A 27 4.21 -16.61 -14.93
N LEU A 28 4.55 -16.91 -13.68
CA LEU A 28 5.79 -16.45 -13.05
C LEU A 28 7.02 -17.02 -13.77
N SER A 29 6.98 -18.29 -14.19
CA SER A 29 8.08 -18.96 -14.91
C SER A 29 8.38 -18.36 -16.29
N ALA A 30 7.40 -17.68 -16.88
CA ALA A 30 7.56 -16.93 -18.13
C ALA A 30 8.24 -15.56 -17.93
N SER A 31 8.52 -15.17 -16.69
CA SER A 31 9.20 -13.92 -16.33
C SER A 31 10.58 -14.18 -15.72
N ALA A 32 11.34 -13.12 -15.44
CA ALA A 32 12.60 -13.22 -14.69
C ALA A 32 12.39 -13.33 -13.16
N THR A 33 11.16 -13.57 -12.69
CA THR A 33 10.84 -13.68 -11.26
C THR A 33 11.48 -14.96 -10.69
N PRO A 34 12.29 -14.88 -9.62
CA PRO A 34 12.80 -16.07 -8.95
C PRO A 34 11.67 -16.92 -8.35
N LEU A 35 11.53 -18.18 -8.79
CA LEU A 35 10.48 -19.10 -8.34
C LEU A 35 10.81 -19.81 -7.02
N SER A 36 12.09 -19.86 -6.68
CA SER A 36 12.55 -20.23 -5.35
C SER A 36 12.82 -18.95 -4.58
N PRO A 37 12.66 -18.93 -3.24
CA PRO A 37 13.17 -17.84 -2.44
C PRO A 37 14.70 -17.81 -2.56
N THR A 38 15.19 -17.15 -3.59
CA THR A 38 16.48 -16.48 -3.50
C THR A 38 16.21 -15.37 -2.52
N VAL A 39 16.54 -15.57 -1.26
CA VAL A 39 16.84 -14.43 -0.40
C VAL A 39 18.01 -13.77 -1.12
N PRO A 40 17.84 -12.64 -1.86
CA PRO A 40 19.02 -11.91 -2.27
C PRO A 40 19.80 -11.69 -0.97
N PRO A 41 21.13 -11.89 -0.93
CA PRO A 41 21.89 -11.55 0.26
C PRO A 41 21.42 -10.15 0.66
N GLN A 42 20.76 -10.03 1.82
CA GLN A 42 20.39 -8.73 2.33
C GLN A 42 21.69 -7.95 2.28
N ALA A 43 21.73 -6.90 1.44
CA ALA A 43 22.84 -5.97 1.49
C ALA A 43 23.00 -5.65 2.97
N PRO A 44 24.21 -5.80 3.56
CA PRO A 44 24.40 -5.67 4.99
C PRO A 44 23.65 -4.42 5.43
N VAL A 45 22.59 -4.60 6.22
CA VAL A 45 21.82 -3.46 6.72
C VAL A 45 22.85 -2.65 7.49
N PRO A 46 23.18 -1.41 7.06
CA PRO A 46 24.10 -0.58 7.79
C PRO A 46 23.62 -0.54 9.26
N PRO A 47 24.55 -0.45 10.23
CA PRO A 47 24.20 -0.54 11.65
C PRO A 47 23.03 0.39 11.96
N SER A 48 21.89 -0.22 12.32
CA SER A 48 20.58 0.41 12.58
C SER A 48 20.33 1.67 11.76
N ASP A 49 19.74 1.51 10.57
CA ASP A 49 19.06 2.62 9.89
C ASP A 49 18.27 3.45 10.93
N PRO A 50 18.23 4.79 10.82
CA PRO A 50 17.43 5.63 11.69
C PRO A 50 16.03 5.05 11.78
N GLN A 51 15.67 4.55 12.96
CA GLN A 51 14.39 3.89 13.14
C GLN A 51 13.30 4.96 13.17
N LEU A 52 12.32 4.83 12.28
CA LEU A 52 11.15 5.70 12.31
C LEU A 52 10.41 5.51 13.63
N ASP A 53 10.01 6.62 14.25
CA ASP A 53 9.14 6.60 15.41
C ASP A 53 7.74 6.17 14.99
N LEU A 54 7.48 4.87 15.08
CA LEU A 54 6.21 4.25 14.73
C LEU A 54 5.04 4.85 15.55
N GLY A 55 5.26 5.13 16.84
CA GLY A 55 4.20 5.68 17.70
C GLY A 55 3.81 7.09 17.28
N MET A 56 4.78 7.91 16.88
CA MET A 56 4.52 9.24 16.31
C MET A 56 3.74 9.15 15.00
N LEU A 57 4.17 8.28 14.07
CA LEU A 57 3.49 8.10 12.78
C LEU A 57 2.06 7.59 12.98
N ASP A 58 1.85 6.59 13.84
CA ASP A 58 0.54 6.04 14.18
C ASP A 58 -0.37 7.13 14.77
N GLY A 59 0.16 7.95 15.67
CA GLY A 59 -0.57 9.06 16.29
C GLY A 59 -1.03 10.11 15.29
N ILE A 60 -0.20 10.46 14.30
CA ILE A 60 -0.55 11.43 13.25
C ILE A 60 -1.54 10.84 12.26
N LEU A 61 -1.29 9.61 11.78
CA LEU A 61 -2.16 8.97 10.78
C LEU A 61 -3.49 8.52 11.38
N GLY A 62 -3.52 8.16 12.67
CA GLY A 62 -4.69 7.60 13.34
C GLY A 62 -4.92 6.12 13.03
N TYR A 63 -3.91 5.43 12.50
CA TYR A 63 -3.92 4.00 12.18
C TYR A 63 -2.69 3.33 12.76
N SER A 64 -2.75 2.03 12.99
CA SER A 64 -1.60 1.28 13.50
C SER A 64 -0.74 0.74 12.35
N GLY A 65 0.52 1.14 12.32
CA GLY A 65 1.49 0.65 11.34
C GLY A 65 2.15 -0.66 11.77
N ARG A 66 2.79 -1.33 10.82
CA ARG A 66 3.61 -2.52 11.05
C ARG A 66 5.02 -2.30 10.49
N ALA A 67 6.04 -2.60 11.28
CA ALA A 67 7.41 -2.66 10.80
C ALA A 67 7.66 -3.94 9.97
N ASN A 68 8.31 -3.78 8.83
CA ASN A 68 8.76 -4.84 7.93
C ASN A 68 10.17 -4.50 7.43
N GLY A 69 11.19 -4.98 8.14
CA GLY A 69 12.56 -4.49 7.98
C GLY A 69 12.66 -3.00 8.36
N SER A 70 13.24 -2.17 7.49
CA SER A 70 13.31 -0.72 7.67
C SER A 70 12.04 0.02 7.21
N VAL A 71 11.07 -0.67 6.62
CA VAL A 71 9.83 -0.05 6.13
C VAL A 71 8.74 -0.12 7.19
N VAL A 72 8.05 1.00 7.44
CA VAL A 72 6.79 1.04 8.20
C VAL A 72 5.63 1.03 7.21
N GLN A 73 4.71 0.09 7.36
CA GLN A 73 3.59 -0.14 6.44
C GLN A 73 2.25 0.07 7.15
N TYR A 74 1.33 0.76 6.49
CA TYR A 74 -0.06 0.91 6.89
C TYR A 74 -0.96 0.31 5.80
N SER A 75 -2.03 -0.36 6.24
CA SER A 75 -3.11 -0.82 5.38
C SER A 75 -4.43 -0.29 5.94
N VAL A 76 -5.01 0.68 5.26
CA VAL A 76 -6.23 1.36 5.69
C VAL A 76 -7.39 0.84 4.84
N ALA A 77 -8.27 0.07 5.47
CA ALA A 77 -9.43 -0.51 4.79
C ALA A 77 -10.48 0.56 4.44
N ARG A 78 -11.23 0.33 3.36
CA ARG A 78 -12.46 1.08 3.07
C ARG A 78 -13.56 0.72 4.08
N ALA A 79 -14.41 1.67 4.41
CA ALA A 79 -15.56 1.44 5.30
C ALA A 79 -16.71 0.70 4.61
N GLU A 80 -16.90 0.91 3.31
CA GLU A 80 -17.88 0.15 2.53
C GLU A 80 -17.37 -1.22 2.11
N THR A 81 -18.31 -2.15 1.94
CA THR A 81 -18.06 -3.46 1.33
C THR A 81 -17.77 -3.29 -0.16
N ILE A 82 -16.64 -3.86 -0.60
CA ILE A 82 -16.28 -3.93 -2.02
C ILE A 82 -16.56 -5.34 -2.53
N LEU A 83 -17.26 -5.45 -3.65
CA LEU A 83 -17.62 -6.70 -4.29
C LEU A 83 -17.02 -6.77 -5.69
N GLU A 84 -16.48 -7.92 -6.08
CA GLU A 84 -16.12 -8.25 -7.47
C GLU A 84 -16.90 -9.50 -7.85
N ASN A 85 -17.68 -9.45 -8.94
CA ASN A 85 -18.56 -10.55 -9.36
C ASN A 85 -19.48 -11.11 -8.25
N GLY A 86 -19.91 -10.26 -7.31
CA GLY A 86 -20.75 -10.63 -6.17
C GLY A 86 -19.99 -11.23 -4.97
N HIS A 87 -18.67 -11.35 -5.05
CA HIS A 87 -17.81 -11.81 -3.95
C HIS A 87 -17.16 -10.64 -3.24
N GLN A 88 -17.19 -10.65 -1.90
CA GLN A 88 -16.53 -9.62 -1.11
C GLN A 88 -15.01 -9.71 -1.23
N LEU A 89 -14.39 -8.60 -1.62
CA LEU A 89 -12.95 -8.44 -1.60
C LEU A 89 -12.49 -8.02 -0.19
N LEU A 90 -11.50 -8.73 0.34
CA LEU A 90 -10.88 -8.40 1.63
C LEU A 90 -9.78 -7.35 1.43
N PRO A 91 -9.47 -6.49 2.43
CA PRO A 91 -8.42 -5.48 2.34
C PRO A 91 -7.09 -5.98 1.78
N ALA A 92 -6.66 -7.18 2.21
CA ALA A 92 -5.42 -7.82 1.76
C ALA A 92 -5.41 -8.22 0.27
N MET A 93 -6.55 -8.20 -0.42
CA MET A 93 -6.68 -8.43 -1.85
C MET A 93 -6.44 -7.15 -2.68
N GLY A 94 -5.79 -6.14 -2.08
CA GLY A 94 -5.44 -4.90 -2.78
C GLY A 94 -6.59 -3.91 -2.89
N VAL A 95 -7.56 -3.93 -1.99
CA VAL A 95 -8.67 -2.95 -1.95
C VAL A 95 -8.61 -2.02 -0.73
N ALA A 96 -7.44 -1.92 -0.12
CA ALA A 96 -7.12 -0.97 0.94
C ALA A 96 -6.15 0.10 0.43
N THR A 97 -6.17 1.26 1.07
CA THR A 97 -5.12 2.28 0.92
C THR A 97 -3.83 1.73 1.56
N ALA A 98 -2.75 1.68 0.80
CA ALA A 98 -1.44 1.24 1.27
C ALA A 98 -0.50 2.44 1.43
N ILE A 99 0.15 2.56 2.58
CA ILE A 99 1.11 3.64 2.85
C ILE A 99 2.39 3.02 3.39
N ASN A 100 3.53 3.40 2.83
CA ASN A 100 4.84 2.94 3.27
C ASN A 100 5.73 4.14 3.58
N PHE A 101 6.46 4.06 4.69
CA PHE A 101 7.56 4.96 5.04
C PHE A 101 8.86 4.17 5.07
N GLN A 102 9.91 4.69 4.45
CA GLN A 102 11.25 4.14 4.50
C GLN A 102 12.24 5.24 4.91
N PRO A 103 13.09 5.04 5.92
CA PRO A 103 14.20 5.95 6.20
C PRO A 103 15.02 6.19 4.93
N SER A 104 15.28 7.46 4.63
CA SER A 104 16.08 7.89 3.47
C SER A 104 17.29 8.74 3.87
N GLY A 105 17.43 9.01 5.17
CA GLY A 105 18.51 9.78 5.77
C GLY A 105 18.35 9.84 7.29
N ALA A 106 19.25 10.52 7.99
CA ALA A 106 19.25 10.61 9.45
C ALA A 106 17.95 11.19 10.05
N THR A 107 17.28 12.08 9.30
CA THR A 107 16.07 12.79 9.73
C THR A 107 14.97 12.79 8.67
N THR A 108 15.13 12.02 7.60
CA THR A 108 14.19 12.01 6.47
C THR A 108 13.67 10.61 6.17
N ALA A 109 12.45 10.55 5.63
CA ALA A 109 11.87 9.36 5.06
C ALA A 109 11.38 9.62 3.64
N SER A 110 11.39 8.57 2.82
CA SER A 110 10.63 8.47 1.59
C SER A 110 9.28 7.84 1.89
N ILE A 111 8.22 8.35 1.27
CA ILE A 111 6.89 7.74 1.29
C ILE A 111 6.46 7.31 -0.11
N THR A 112 5.79 6.17 -0.17
CA THR A 112 5.12 5.67 -1.38
C THR A 112 3.98 4.74 -1.01
N GLY A 113 3.09 4.51 -1.96
CA GLY A 113 1.90 3.70 -1.79
C GLY A 113 0.77 4.22 -2.68
N ASP A 114 -0.45 3.84 -2.35
CA ASP A 114 -1.63 4.30 -3.07
C ASP A 114 -2.85 4.48 -2.17
N PHE A 115 -3.68 5.44 -2.55
CA PHE A 115 -5.02 5.59 -2.00
C PHE A 115 -6.01 4.77 -2.83
N ALA A 116 -6.84 3.96 -2.16
CA ALA A 116 -8.01 3.32 -2.75
C ALA A 116 -9.22 4.26 -2.67
N LEU A 117 -9.65 4.77 -3.83
CA LEU A 117 -10.59 5.89 -3.95
C LEU A 117 -11.81 5.52 -4.77
N THR A 118 -12.98 5.96 -4.34
CA THR A 118 -14.12 6.08 -5.25
C THR A 118 -13.91 7.26 -6.21
N SER A 119 -14.64 7.29 -7.32
CA SER A 119 -14.53 8.40 -8.29
C SER A 119 -14.75 9.77 -7.67
N GLY A 120 -15.63 9.88 -6.67
CA GLY A 120 -15.95 11.14 -5.99
C GLY A 120 -14.84 11.67 -5.07
N GLU A 121 -13.87 10.83 -4.69
CA GLU A 121 -12.80 11.19 -3.75
C GLU A 121 -11.50 11.61 -4.47
N VAL A 122 -11.36 11.27 -5.76
CA VAL A 122 -10.11 11.45 -6.53
C VAL A 122 -9.59 12.89 -6.48
N GLU A 123 -10.40 13.88 -6.84
CA GLU A 123 -9.94 15.27 -6.90
C GLU A 123 -9.61 15.83 -5.51
N ALA A 124 -10.40 15.51 -4.49
CA ALA A 124 -10.19 15.97 -3.13
C ALA A 124 -8.87 15.45 -2.56
N VAL A 125 -8.58 14.17 -2.76
CA VAL A 125 -7.33 13.53 -2.32
C VAL A 125 -6.14 14.07 -3.09
N ALA A 126 -6.23 14.18 -4.42
CA ALA A 126 -5.15 14.77 -5.23
C ALA A 126 -4.81 16.20 -4.78
N GLY A 127 -5.84 17.01 -4.48
CA GLY A 127 -5.69 18.36 -3.96
C GLY A 127 -5.01 18.39 -2.59
N ALA A 128 -5.41 17.51 -1.67
CA ALA A 128 -4.82 17.39 -0.35
C ALA A 128 -3.33 16.99 -0.42
N LEU A 129 -2.98 16.00 -1.24
CA LEU A 129 -1.60 15.57 -1.42
C LEU A 129 -0.72 16.69 -2.00
N ARG A 130 -1.17 17.35 -3.07
CA ARG A 130 -0.43 18.45 -3.71
C ARG A 130 -0.25 19.65 -2.78
N THR A 131 -1.26 20.00 -1.99
CA THR A 131 -1.17 21.08 -0.99
C THR A 131 -0.09 20.78 0.05
N ASN A 132 0.12 19.51 0.37
CA ASN A 132 1.14 19.05 1.31
C ASN A 132 2.48 18.68 0.63
N ARG A 133 2.66 19.05 -0.65
CA ARG A 133 3.88 18.76 -1.45
C ARG A 133 4.17 17.26 -1.59
N ILE A 134 3.11 16.47 -1.70
CA ILE A 134 3.18 15.05 -2.04
C ILE A 134 2.78 14.91 -3.52
N ASP A 135 3.66 14.31 -4.31
CA ASP A 135 3.44 14.13 -5.74
C ASP A 135 2.42 13.02 -5.98
N VAL A 136 1.49 13.26 -6.91
CA VAL A 136 0.64 12.21 -7.49
C VAL A 136 1.37 11.63 -8.69
N THR A 137 1.77 10.36 -8.62
CA THR A 137 2.70 9.75 -9.58
C THR A 137 1.99 8.87 -10.61
N ALA A 138 0.87 8.25 -10.25
CA ALA A 138 0.06 7.46 -11.18
C ALA A 138 -1.40 7.34 -10.73
N MET A 139 -2.25 6.92 -11.67
CA MET A 139 -3.64 6.56 -11.43
C MET A 139 -3.96 5.28 -12.20
N HIS A 140 -4.47 4.25 -11.52
CA HIS A 140 -4.88 3.00 -12.15
C HIS A 140 -6.01 2.30 -11.41
N GLN A 141 -6.36 1.08 -11.84
CA GLN A 141 -7.36 0.22 -11.22
C GLN A 141 -6.75 -1.16 -10.96
N HIS A 142 -7.06 -1.77 -9.82
CA HIS A 142 -6.62 -3.13 -9.51
C HIS A 142 -7.56 -4.19 -10.11
N HIS A 143 -8.85 -3.87 -10.20
CA HIS A 143 -9.91 -4.78 -10.66
C HIS A 143 -10.69 -4.15 -11.83
N LEU A 144 -11.50 -4.97 -12.50
CA LEU A 144 -12.22 -4.58 -13.71
C LEU A 144 -13.70 -4.31 -13.48
N PHE A 145 -14.36 -5.01 -12.55
CA PHE A 145 -15.81 -4.92 -12.34
C PHE A 145 -16.20 -4.75 -10.88
N GLU A 146 -15.26 -4.30 -10.06
CA GLU A 146 -15.46 -4.13 -8.63
C GLU A 146 -16.48 -3.01 -8.37
N GLN A 147 -17.29 -3.21 -7.34
CA GLN A 147 -18.34 -2.29 -6.93
C GLN A 147 -18.23 -1.99 -5.43
N PRO A 148 -18.17 -0.70 -5.03
CA PRO A 148 -18.08 0.48 -5.90
C PRO A 148 -16.77 0.47 -6.71
N ARG A 149 -16.78 1.08 -7.89
CA ARG A 149 -15.58 1.24 -8.72
C ARG A 149 -14.48 1.97 -7.94
N LEU A 150 -13.29 1.38 -7.89
CA LEU A 150 -12.14 1.97 -7.22
C LEU A 150 -11.10 2.50 -8.22
N PHE A 151 -10.36 3.50 -7.77
CA PHE A 151 -9.24 4.14 -8.43
C PHE A 151 -8.08 4.18 -7.44
N TYR A 152 -6.87 3.89 -7.93
CA TYR A 152 -5.67 3.79 -7.11
C TYR A 152 -4.73 4.90 -7.48
N MET A 153 -4.58 5.84 -6.56
CA MET A 153 -3.74 7.03 -6.73
C MET A 153 -2.39 6.79 -6.08
N HIS A 154 -1.37 6.56 -6.89
CA HIS A 154 0.00 6.43 -6.40
C HIS A 154 0.58 7.78 -6.02
N PHE A 155 1.39 7.79 -4.97
CA PHE A 155 2.04 8.99 -4.48
C PHE A 155 3.52 8.79 -4.18
N TRP A 156 4.27 9.90 -4.16
CA TRP A 156 5.67 9.91 -3.76
C TRP A 156 6.02 11.22 -3.05
N ALA A 157 6.84 11.15 -2.01
CA ALA A 157 7.54 12.30 -1.46
C ALA A 157 8.74 11.85 -0.62
N ASN A 158 9.67 12.77 -0.36
CA ASN A 158 10.77 12.57 0.56
C ASN A 158 10.95 13.80 1.46
N GLY A 159 11.07 13.61 2.76
CA GLY A 159 11.14 14.72 3.71
C GLY A 159 11.03 14.29 5.17
N ASP A 160 10.69 15.24 6.03
CA ASP A 160 10.44 15.02 7.45
C ASP A 160 9.26 14.06 7.67
N PRO A 161 9.44 12.93 8.41
CA PRO A 161 8.40 11.91 8.55
C PRO A 161 7.10 12.42 9.16
N ALA A 162 7.15 13.34 10.12
CA ALA A 162 5.96 13.89 10.76
C ALA A 162 5.15 14.76 9.79
N THR A 163 5.83 15.61 9.01
CA THR A 163 5.22 16.43 7.96
C THR A 163 4.57 15.56 6.88
N LEU A 164 5.26 14.50 6.45
CA LEU A 164 4.75 13.54 5.48
C LEU A 164 3.51 12.81 5.99
N ALA A 165 3.54 12.34 7.24
CA ALA A 165 2.40 11.72 7.89
C ALA A 165 1.19 12.66 7.98
N GLY A 166 1.43 13.95 8.27
CA GLY A 166 0.37 14.97 8.28
C GLY A 166 -0.28 15.16 6.90
N GLY A 167 0.52 15.18 5.83
CA GLY A 167 0.00 15.27 4.46
C GLY A 167 -0.80 14.05 4.03
N LEU A 168 -0.33 12.84 4.38
CA LEU A 168 -1.05 11.60 4.14
C LEU A 168 -2.35 11.52 4.96
N ARG A 169 -2.33 11.97 6.21
CA ARG A 169 -3.52 12.09 7.04
C ARG A 169 -4.57 13.00 6.40
N ALA A 170 -4.16 14.17 5.90
CA ALA A 170 -5.07 15.07 5.20
C ALA A 170 -5.71 14.41 3.97
N GLY A 171 -4.98 13.54 3.26
CA GLY A 171 -5.54 12.70 2.20
C GLY A 171 -6.55 11.68 2.71
N LEU A 172 -6.22 10.95 3.79
CA LEU A 172 -7.11 9.96 4.40
C LEU A 172 -8.42 10.57 4.88
N ASP A 173 -8.38 11.79 5.42
CA ASP A 173 -9.57 12.54 5.87
C ASP A 173 -10.53 12.91 4.72
N GLN A 174 -10.10 12.79 3.45
CA GLN A 174 -10.96 12.96 2.28
C GLN A 174 -11.55 11.64 1.76
N THR A 175 -11.43 10.54 2.53
CA THR A 175 -11.88 9.21 2.11
C THR A 175 -12.82 8.59 3.14
N ASN A 176 -13.69 7.68 2.69
CA ASN A 176 -14.46 6.82 3.58
C ASN A 176 -13.64 5.61 4.05
N SER A 177 -12.57 5.88 4.79
CA SER A 177 -11.75 4.84 5.43
C SER A 177 -12.46 4.27 6.67
N ALA A 178 -12.38 2.95 6.84
CA ALA A 178 -12.85 2.28 8.05
C ALA A 178 -12.05 2.78 9.25
N ALA A 179 -12.74 3.05 10.37
CA ALA A 179 -12.04 3.31 11.62
C ALA A 179 -11.12 2.13 11.97
N GLN A 180 -9.94 2.42 12.51
CA GLN A 180 -9.03 1.40 13.02
C GLN A 180 -9.76 0.56 14.08
N LEU A 181 -10.08 -0.68 13.74
CA LEU A 181 -10.55 -1.64 14.73
C LEU A 181 -9.40 -1.95 15.67
N ALA A 182 -9.68 -2.00 16.96
CA ALA A 182 -8.73 -2.50 17.95
C ALA A 182 -8.25 -3.90 17.50
N PRO A 183 -6.96 -4.23 17.63
CA PRO A 183 -6.47 -5.54 17.23
C PRO A 183 -7.30 -6.62 17.92
N VAL A 184 -7.88 -7.52 17.13
CA VAL A 184 -8.53 -8.73 17.66
C VAL A 184 -7.44 -9.50 18.39
N ALA A 185 -7.56 -9.62 19.71
CA ALA A 185 -6.62 -10.40 20.50
C ALA A 185 -6.47 -11.77 19.85
N ALA A 186 -5.23 -12.15 19.51
CA ALA A 186 -4.95 -13.45 18.93
C ALA A 186 -5.51 -14.53 19.87
N VAL A 187 -6.52 -15.27 19.39
CA VAL A 187 -6.99 -16.47 20.09
C VAL A 187 -5.82 -17.45 20.04
N GLY A 188 -5.23 -17.70 21.21
CA GLY A 188 -4.10 -18.61 21.36
C GLY A 188 -4.43 -19.97 20.75
N ARG A 189 -3.50 -20.48 19.95
CA ARG A 189 -3.44 -21.89 19.59
C ARG A 189 -2.76 -22.67 20.70
#